data_AF-A0A2E8A6F6-F1
#
_entry.id   AF-A0A2E8A6F6-F1
#
_cell.length_a   1.000
_cell.length_b   1.000
_cell.length_c   1.000
_cell.angle_alpha   90.00
_cell.angle_beta   90.00
_cell.angle_gamma   90.00
#
_symmetry.space_group_name_H-M   'P 1'
#
loop_
_entity.id
_entity.type
_entity.pdbx_description
1 polymer ?
#
loop_
_entity_poly.entity_id
_entity_poly.type
_entity_poly.pdbx_seq_one_letter_code
_entity_poly.pdbx_strand_id
1 'polypeptide(L)'
;MTKDGSNLTLGLTLTNRLEFGQDELGVEFVVTDSTRRIIAHNNENGGRCASYPNDDYEMRYYDLEREPGGIVLNLDYRTANGTEYYLHTFYNDYTDTELRQKFETRDVLENDPTSVEGQVFRRVDQETEMDKLADLKRMNIYKVSVI
;
A
#
# COMPACT_ATOMS: atom_id res chain seq x y z
N MET A 1 17.24 8.16 14.28
CA MET A 1 16.19 7.42 15.01
C MET A 1 15.47 6.57 13.99
N THR A 2 15.64 5.25 14.04
CA THR A 2 14.94 4.30 13.16
C THR A 2 13.53 4.11 13.71
N LYS A 3 12.52 4.55 12.94
CA LYS A 3 11.10 4.39 13.24
C LYS A 3 10.76 2.92 12.94
N ASP A 4 10.98 2.03 13.90
CA ASP A 4 10.50 0.64 13.83
C ASP A 4 8.99 0.66 14.11
N GLY A 5 8.20 0.90 13.06
CA GLY A 5 6.78 1.22 13.19
C GLY A 5 5.89 0.21 12.48
N SER A 6 5.37 -0.75 13.24
CA SER A 6 4.17 -1.53 12.87
C SER A 6 3.16 -1.49 14.02
N ASN A 7 2.92 -0.28 14.54
CA ASN A 7 2.05 -0.05 15.69
C ASN A 7 0.96 0.98 15.37
N LEU A 8 -0.22 0.76 15.96
CA LEU A 8 -1.28 1.77 16.02
C LEU A 8 -0.77 2.97 16.82
N THR A 9 -0.81 4.16 16.24
CA THR A 9 -0.37 5.40 16.89
C THR A 9 -1.50 5.98 17.74
N LEU A 10 -2.72 5.98 17.20
CA LEU A 10 -3.93 6.44 17.89
C LEU A 10 -5.13 5.62 17.43
N GLY A 11 -5.99 5.25 18.37
CA GLY A 11 -7.32 4.69 18.10
C GLY A 11 -8.30 5.17 19.15
N LEU A 12 -9.42 5.75 18.71
CA LEU A 12 -10.51 6.17 19.58
C LEU A 12 -11.83 5.73 18.96
N THR A 13 -12.66 5.09 19.78
CA THR A 13 -14.03 4.72 19.45
C THR A 13 -14.96 5.34 20.48
N LEU A 14 -15.91 6.14 20.01
CA LEU A 14 -16.98 6.71 20.81
C LEU A 14 -18.29 6.17 20.29
N THR A 15 -19.13 5.69 21.20
CA THR A 15 -20.47 5.22 20.87
C THR A 15 -21.47 5.73 21.88
N ASN A 16 -22.66 6.08 21.40
CA ASN A 16 -23.76 6.46 22.25
C ASN A 16 -25.09 6.05 21.62
N ARG A 17 -26.09 5.87 22.47
CA ARG A 17 -27.47 5.67 22.07
C ARG A 17 -28.31 6.73 22.76
N LEU A 18 -28.98 7.54 21.95
CA LEU A 18 -29.83 8.63 22.39
C LEU A 18 -31.28 8.23 22.17
N GLU A 19 -32.08 8.31 23.23
CA GLU A 19 -33.51 7.99 23.20
C GLU A 19 -34.31 9.29 23.15
N PHE A 20 -35.21 9.41 22.18
CA PHE A 20 -36.06 10.58 21.95
C PHE A 20 -37.53 10.16 22.00
N GLY A 21 -38.07 10.02 23.20
CA GLY A 21 -39.43 9.51 23.40
C GLY A 21 -39.50 8.02 23.04
N GLN A 22 -40.12 7.68 21.91
CA GLN A 22 -40.18 6.31 21.38
C GLN A 22 -39.18 6.05 20.25
N ASP A 23 -38.47 7.09 19.80
CA ASP A 23 -37.43 7.00 18.78
C ASP A 23 -36.05 6.79 19.41
N GLU A 24 -35.11 6.29 18.61
CA GLU A 24 -33.74 6.00 19.04
C GLU A 24 -32.73 6.42 17.97
N LEU A 25 -31.60 7.01 18.39
CA LEU A 25 -30.45 7.30 17.55
C LEU A 25 -29.21 6.63 18.13
N GLY A 26 -28.64 5.67 17.39
CA GLY A 26 -27.30 5.16 17.58
C GLY A 26 -26.28 6.05 16.87
N VAL A 27 -25.21 6.41 17.58
CA VAL A 27 -24.06 7.14 17.03
C VAL A 27 -22.80 6.36 17.34
N GLU A 28 -22.00 6.11 16.31
CA GLU A 28 -20.65 5.57 16.44
C GLU A 28 -19.68 6.45 15.68
N PHE A 29 -18.58 6.82 16.33
CA PHE A 29 -17.49 7.56 15.75
C PHE A 29 -16.18 6.84 16.06
N VAL A 30 -15.39 6.58 15.02
CA VAL A 30 -14.08 5.94 15.13
C VAL A 30 -13.05 6.81 14.43
N VAL A 31 -11.92 7.05 15.09
CA VAL A 31 -10.74 7.65 14.47
C VAL A 31 -9.53 6.77 14.72
N THR A 32 -8.72 6.58 13.68
CA THR A 32 -7.50 5.79 13.74
C THR A 32 -6.35 6.51 13.05
N ASP A 33 -5.16 6.36 13.59
CA ASP A 33 -3.90 6.78 12.99
C ASP A 33 -2.86 5.69 13.26
N SER A 34 -2.08 5.32 12.26
CA SER A 34 -1.05 4.30 12.41
C SER A 34 0.14 4.57 11.50
N THR A 35 1.26 3.90 11.79
CA THR A 35 2.37 3.82 10.83
C THR A 35 2.73 2.37 10.63
N ARG A 36 2.99 2.00 9.37
CA ARG A 36 3.41 0.66 8.96
C ARG A 36 4.61 0.77 8.04
N ARG A 37 5.71 0.11 8.40
CA ARG A 37 6.87 -0.06 7.52
C ARG A 37 6.89 -1.47 6.94
N ILE A 38 7.10 -1.56 5.63
CA ILE A 38 7.15 -2.80 4.86
C ILE A 38 8.47 -2.81 4.11
N ILE A 39 9.35 -3.75 4.44
CA ILE A 39 10.60 -3.97 3.73
C ILE A 39 10.46 -5.25 2.92
N ALA A 40 10.73 -5.17 1.61
CA ALA A 40 10.64 -6.32 0.72
C ALA A 40 11.89 -6.41 -0.14
N HIS A 41 12.41 -7.64 -0.25
CA HIS A 41 13.52 -7.97 -1.13
C HIS A 41 12.98 -8.92 -2.20
N ASN A 42 13.16 -8.55 -3.46
CA ASN A 42 12.72 -9.36 -4.58
C ASN A 42 13.91 -9.63 -5.50
N ASN A 43 13.93 -10.81 -6.08
CA ASN A 43 14.98 -11.23 -6.99
C ASN A 43 14.33 -11.80 -8.25
N GLU A 44 14.53 -11.13 -9.37
CA GLU A 44 13.94 -11.47 -10.65
C GLU A 44 15.03 -11.91 -11.62
N ASN A 45 14.69 -12.93 -12.43
CA ASN A 45 15.49 -13.32 -13.58
C ASN A 45 14.60 -13.18 -14.81
N GLY A 46 15.06 -12.43 -15.83
CA GLY A 46 14.28 -11.98 -17.00
C GLY A 46 13.82 -13.06 -17.98
N GLY A 47 13.45 -14.26 -17.53
CA GLY A 47 12.92 -15.34 -18.37
C GLY A 47 13.89 -16.49 -18.63
N ARG A 48 13.42 -17.47 -19.43
CA ARG A 48 14.13 -18.72 -19.71
C ARG A 48 14.46 -18.79 -21.20
N CYS A 49 15.75 -18.80 -21.53
CA CYS A 49 16.22 -19.19 -22.87
C CYS A 49 16.34 -20.72 -22.95
N ALA A 50 16.17 -21.28 -24.16
CA ALA A 50 16.16 -22.73 -24.42
C ALA A 50 17.52 -23.42 -24.20
N SER A 51 18.63 -22.68 -24.14
CA SER A 51 19.98 -23.26 -24.14
C SER A 51 20.95 -22.65 -23.11
N TYR A 52 20.60 -21.52 -22.50
CA TYR A 52 21.37 -20.89 -21.42
C TYR A 52 20.42 -20.12 -20.47
N PRO A 53 20.77 -19.94 -19.18
CA PRO A 53 20.03 -19.03 -18.29
C PRO A 53 20.09 -17.60 -18.85
N ASN A 54 18.98 -16.86 -18.80
CA ASN A 54 18.96 -15.47 -19.28
C ASN A 54 19.94 -14.61 -18.45
N ASP A 55 20.57 -13.61 -19.09
CA ASP A 55 21.61 -12.73 -18.53
C ASP A 55 21.04 -11.58 -17.68
N ASP A 56 19.71 -11.45 -17.61
CA ASP A 56 19.04 -10.35 -16.92
C ASP A 56 18.70 -10.72 -15.46
N TYR A 57 19.70 -10.60 -14.58
CA TYR A 57 19.54 -10.77 -13.14
C TYR A 57 19.30 -9.41 -12.48
N GLU A 58 18.17 -9.27 -11.79
CA GLU A 58 17.74 -8.04 -11.16
C GLU A 58 17.36 -8.25 -9.69
N MET A 59 18.04 -7.53 -8.80
CA MET A 59 17.67 -7.44 -7.39
C MET A 59 16.92 -6.15 -7.14
N ARG A 60 15.76 -6.25 -6.50
CA ARG A 60 14.97 -5.10 -6.06
C ARG A 60 14.86 -5.05 -4.55
N TYR A 61 15.16 -3.89 -3.99
CA TYR A 61 14.93 -3.55 -2.60
C TYR A 61 13.85 -2.48 -2.50
N TYR A 62 12.85 -2.74 -1.66
CA TYR A 62 11.77 -1.82 -1.36
C TYR A 62 11.74 -1.55 0.15
N ASP A 63 11.70 -0.27 0.50
CA ASP A 63 11.39 0.19 1.86
C ASP A 63 10.22 1.16 1.78
N LEU A 64 9.05 0.68 2.16
CA LEU A 64 7.78 1.40 2.11
C LEU A 64 7.36 1.78 3.53
N GLU A 65 7.23 3.07 3.79
CA GLU A 65 6.56 3.59 4.98
C GLU A 65 5.18 4.10 4.59
N ARG A 66 4.15 3.50 5.19
CA ARG A 66 2.74 3.86 5.01
C ARG A 66 2.20 4.47 6.30
N GLU A 67 1.54 5.60 6.18
CA GLU A 67 0.84 6.29 7.27
C GLU A 67 -0.65 6.40 6.96
N PRO A 68 -1.48 5.41 7.35
CA PRO A 68 -2.92 5.48 7.14
C PRO A 68 -3.63 6.17 8.31
N GLY A 69 -4.48 7.15 7.99
CA GLY A 69 -5.41 7.83 8.87
C GLY A 69 -6.86 7.56 8.47
N GLY A 70 -7.72 7.23 9.43
CA GLY A 70 -9.09 6.79 9.16
C GLY A 70 -10.12 7.45 10.07
N ILE A 71 -11.29 7.78 9.52
CA ILE A 71 -12.47 8.24 10.24
C ILE A 71 -13.68 7.42 9.80
N VAL A 72 -14.45 6.94 10.77
CA VAL A 72 -15.74 6.27 10.56
C VAL A 72 -16.80 7.03 11.34
N LEU A 73 -17.93 7.31 10.71
CA LEU A 73 -19.13 7.82 11.36
C LEU A 73 -20.33 6.98 10.90
N ASN A 74 -20.96 6.32 11.86
CA ASN A 74 -22.20 5.57 11.66
C ASN A 74 -23.32 6.20 12.48
N LEU A 75 -24.43 6.48 11.79
CA LEU A 75 -25.66 7.00 12.38
C LEU A 75 -26.81 6.05 12.03
N ASP A 76 -27.43 5.50 13.06
CA ASP A 76 -28.55 4.57 12.95
C ASP A 76 -29.75 5.17 13.67
N TYR A 77 -30.80 5.54 12.94
CA TYR A 77 -32.00 6.16 13.51
C TYR A 77 -33.21 5.25 13.35
N ARG A 78 -33.87 4.92 14.45
CA ARG A 78 -35.07 4.10 14.49
C ARG A 78 -36.25 4.92 14.98
N THR A 79 -37.32 4.92 14.18
CA THR A 79 -38.59 5.56 14.54
C THR A 79 -39.46 4.64 15.41
N ALA A 80 -40.41 5.23 16.14
CA ALA A 80 -41.41 4.52 16.92
C ALA A 80 -42.22 3.50 16.09
N ASN A 81 -42.40 3.78 14.80
CA ASN A 81 -43.12 2.91 13.86
C ASN A 81 -42.27 1.73 13.35
N GLY A 82 -41.01 1.62 13.79
CA GLY A 82 -40.08 0.55 13.44
C GLY A 82 -39.29 0.79 12.15
N THR A 83 -39.47 1.92 11.46
CA THR A 83 -38.64 2.27 10.30
C THR A 83 -37.24 2.67 10.76
N GLU A 84 -36.22 2.15 10.07
CA GLU A 84 -34.81 2.37 10.39
C GLU A 84 -34.07 3.07 9.25
N TYR A 85 -33.27 4.09 9.59
CA TYR A 85 -32.47 4.88 8.67
C TYR A 85 -31.00 4.73 9.04
N TYR A 86 -30.16 4.49 8.04
CA TYR A 86 -28.74 4.25 8.23
C TYR A 86 -27.93 5.23 7.38
N LEU A 87 -26.93 5.86 8.00
CA LEU A 87 -25.88 6.62 7.32
C LEU A 87 -24.53 6.13 7.84
N HIS A 88 -23.81 5.38 7.01
CA HIS A 88 -22.47 4.88 7.31
C HIS A 88 -21.47 5.55 6.38
N THR A 89 -20.48 6.19 6.97
CA THR A 89 -19.46 6.95 6.25
C THR A 89 -18.09 6.52 6.71
N PHE A 90 -17.22 6.29 5.74
CA PHE A 90 -15.84 5.90 5.95
C PHE A 90 -14.95 6.81 5.10
N TYR A 91 -14.04 7.49 5.77
CA TYR A 91 -12.98 8.30 5.16
C TYR A 91 -11.64 7.70 5.55
N ASN A 92 -10.78 7.48 4.57
CA ASN A 92 -9.41 7.07 4.83
C ASN A 92 -8.47 7.75 3.85
N ASP A 93 -7.36 8.23 4.36
CA ASP A 93 -6.21 8.62 3.57
C ASP A 93 -4.98 7.84 4.01
N TYR A 94 -4.02 7.76 3.11
CA TYR A 94 -2.71 7.22 3.42
C TYR A 94 -1.65 7.86 2.55
N THR A 95 -0.52 8.14 3.18
CA THR A 95 0.70 8.56 2.48
C THR A 95 1.66 7.37 2.43
N ASP A 96 2.12 7.04 1.22
CA ASP A 96 3.14 6.03 0.97
C ASP A 96 4.44 6.74 0.61
N THR A 97 5.45 6.62 1.47
CA THR A 97 6.83 7.00 1.15
C THR A 97 7.62 5.73 0.84
N GLU A 98 8.10 5.61 -0.38
CA GLU A 98 8.76 4.42 -0.88
C GLU A 98 10.18 4.74 -1.33
N LEU A 99 11.15 3.99 -0.83
CA LEU A 99 12.49 3.90 -1.40
C LEU A 99 12.56 2.64 -2.26
N ARG A 100 12.92 2.81 -3.52
CA ARG A 100 13.20 1.72 -4.46
C ARG A 100 14.68 1.72 -4.78
N GLN A 101 15.32 0.58 -4.62
CA GLN A 101 16.64 0.36 -5.19
C GLN A 101 16.56 -0.81 -6.15
N LYS A 102 17.08 -0.59 -7.35
CA LYS A 102 17.27 -1.63 -8.34
C LYS A 102 18.77 -1.83 -8.51
N PHE A 103 19.20 -3.08 -8.43
CA PHE A 103 20.52 -3.50 -8.89
C PHE A 103 20.31 -4.47 -10.04
N GLU A 104 20.89 -4.14 -11.18
CA GLU A 104 20.73 -4.92 -12.40
C GLU A 104 22.10 -5.27 -12.97
N THR A 105 22.19 -6.50 -13.47
CA THR A 105 23.35 -7.01 -14.19
C THR A 105 22.92 -7.26 -15.63
N ARG A 106 23.56 -6.61 -16.62
CA ARG A 106 23.17 -6.68 -18.03
C ARG A 106 24.34 -7.04 -18.96
N ASP A 107 24.00 -7.57 -20.14
CA ASP A 107 24.92 -7.69 -21.27
C ASP A 107 25.14 -6.33 -21.96
N VAL A 108 26.39 -6.07 -22.38
CA VAL A 108 26.86 -4.78 -22.92
C VAL A 108 26.41 -4.55 -24.38
N LEU A 109 25.92 -5.60 -25.07
CA LEU A 109 25.73 -5.61 -26.51
C LEU A 109 24.33 -6.07 -26.94
N GLU A 110 23.28 -5.40 -26.46
CA GLU A 110 21.87 -5.66 -26.85
C GLU A 110 21.62 -5.52 -28.38
N ASN A 111 22.59 -5.04 -29.17
CA ASN A 111 22.50 -4.84 -30.63
C ASN A 111 23.62 -5.49 -31.47
N ASP A 112 24.49 -6.35 -30.92
CA ASP A 112 25.57 -6.98 -31.70
C ASP A 112 25.23 -8.46 -32.01
N PRO A 113 25.08 -8.88 -33.29
CA PRO A 113 24.86 -10.28 -33.61
C PRO A 113 26.06 -11.11 -33.13
N THR A 114 25.82 -11.95 -32.13
CA THR A 114 26.81 -12.82 -31.49
C THR A 114 27.77 -13.49 -32.48
N SER A 115 29.04 -13.08 -32.47
CA SER A 115 30.14 -13.85 -33.07
C SER A 115 30.76 -14.76 -32.00
N VAL A 116 30.70 -16.07 -32.20
CA VAL A 116 31.31 -17.07 -31.32
C VAL A 116 32.69 -17.44 -31.88
N GLU A 117 33.71 -16.66 -31.52
CA GLU A 117 35.10 -17.09 -31.61
C GLU A 117 35.93 -16.53 -30.43
N GLY A 118 36.52 -17.43 -29.65
CA GLY A 118 37.64 -17.12 -28.74
C GLY A 118 37.26 -16.41 -27.44
N GLN A 119 38.12 -16.57 -26.42
CA GLN A 119 37.88 -16.12 -25.04
C GLN A 119 37.46 -14.65 -24.95
N VAL A 120 36.15 -14.40 -24.80
CA VAL A 120 35.59 -13.07 -24.57
C VAL A 120 35.68 -12.77 -23.08
N PHE A 121 36.50 -11.79 -22.70
CA PHE A 121 36.37 -11.13 -21.41
C PHE A 121 35.08 -10.28 -21.45
N ARG A 122 33.95 -10.87 -21.06
CA ARG A 122 32.65 -10.19 -21.00
C ARG A 122 32.66 -9.25 -19.81
N ARG A 123 32.65 -7.94 -20.05
CA ARG A 123 32.47 -6.93 -19.01
C ARG A 123 31.02 -6.99 -18.58
N VAL A 124 30.78 -7.14 -17.29
CA VAL A 124 29.46 -7.06 -16.71
C VAL A 124 29.14 -5.58 -16.52
N ASP A 125 28.09 -5.07 -17.16
CA ASP A 125 27.58 -3.74 -16.85
C ASP A 125 26.66 -3.85 -15.64
N GLN A 126 26.93 -3.02 -14.64
CA GLN A 126 26.18 -2.96 -13.39
C GLN A 126 25.52 -1.59 -13.29
N GLU A 127 24.21 -1.59 -13.17
CA GLU A 127 23.43 -0.38 -12.96
C GLU A 127 22.79 -0.41 -11.56
N THR A 128 22.79 0.74 -10.90
CA THR A 128 22.08 0.92 -9.64
C THR A 128 21.22 2.16 -9.74
N GLU A 129 19.92 1.97 -9.62
CA GLU A 129 18.94 3.05 -9.60
C GLU A 129 18.36 3.18 -8.20
N MET A 130 18.16 4.42 -7.75
CA MET A 130 17.53 4.74 -6.48
C MET A 130 16.47 5.81 -6.66
N ASP A 131 15.23 5.45 -6.35
CA ASP A 131 14.10 6.37 -6.42
C ASP A 131 13.46 6.53 -5.04
N LYS A 132 13.11 7.78 -4.71
CA LYS A 132 12.26 8.09 -3.55
C LYS A 132 10.96 8.67 -4.05
N LEU A 133 9.86 7.98 -3.76
CA LEU A 133 8.51 8.37 -4.16
C LEU A 133 7.68 8.67 -2.91
N ALA A 134 6.82 9.68 -3.00
CA ALA A 134 5.81 9.98 -1.99
C ALA A 134 4.48 10.15 -2.70
N ASP A 135 3.50 9.30 -2.37
CA ASP A 135 2.17 9.34 -2.99
C ASP A 135 1.08 9.43 -1.92
N LEU A 136 0.09 10.28 -2.15
CA LEU A 136 -1.05 10.47 -1.26
C LEU A 136 -2.28 9.88 -1.91
N LYS A 137 -2.88 8.89 -1.26
CA LYS A 137 -4.11 8.24 -1.72
C LYS A 137 -5.23 8.51 -0.74
N ARG A 138 -6.43 8.67 -1.27
CA ARG A 138 -7.66 8.94 -0.51
C ARG A 138 -8.77 8.00 -0.96
N MET A 139 -9.54 7.49 -0.01
CA MET A 139 -10.67 6.61 -0.24
C MET A 139 -11.84 7.04 0.64
N ASN A 140 -12.99 7.26 0.00
CA ASN A 140 -14.22 7.67 0.67
C ASN A 140 -15.34 6.70 0.28
N ILE A 141 -16.05 6.18 1.27
CA ILE A 141 -17.19 5.28 1.07
C ILE A 141 -18.36 5.81 1.88
N TYR A 142 -19.53 5.85 1.25
CA TYR A 142 -20.78 6.30 1.87
C TYR A 142 -21.87 5.28 1.56
N LYS A 143 -22.64 4.91 2.58
CA LYS A 143 -23.82 4.05 2.44
C LYS A 143 -24.99 4.72 3.13
N VAL A 144 -26.11 4.79 2.42
CA VAL A 144 -27.40 5.25 2.94
C VAL A 144 -28.45 4.19 2.66
N SER A 145 -29.24 3.82 3.67
CA SER A 145 -30.32 2.85 3.50
C SER A 145 -31.50 3.13 4.43
N VAL A 146 -32.68 2.68 4.02
CA VAL A 146 -33.91 2.70 4.81
C VAL A 146 -34.49 1.29 4.81
N ILE A 147 -34.91 0.79 5.97
CA ILE A 147 -35.50 -0.54 6.17
C ILE A 147 -36.84 -0.39 6.92
#